data_AF-A0A2M9BUY7-F1
#
_entry.id   AF-A0A2M9BUY7-F1
#
_cell.length_a   1.000
_cell.length_b   1.000
_cell.length_c   1.000
_cell.angle_alpha   90.00
_cell.angle_beta   90.00
_cell.angle_gamma   90.00
#
_symmetry.space_group_name_H-M   'P 1'
#
loop_
_entity.id
_entity.type
_entity.pdbx_description
1 polymer ?
#
loop_
_entity_poly.entity_id
_entity_poly.type
_entity_poly.pdbx_seq_one_letter_code
_entity_poly.pdbx_strand_id
1 'polypeptide(L)' 'MDGTDLSELRVISRGVTADELAAVTAVLGAAIEEEAARSPRRAAAPSAWSRSQRAIRTTIVAGEGRWRGFSA' A
#
# COMPACT_ATOMS: atom_id res chain seq x y z
N MET A 1 -6.19 -8.88 -4.91
CA MET A 1 -7.25 -9.90 -4.91
C MET A 1 -7.86 -10.05 -3.54
N ASP A 2 -8.91 -9.32 -3.18
CA ASP A 2 -9.29 -7.94 -3.52
C ASP A 2 -10.33 -7.48 -2.50
N GLY A 3 -10.45 -6.16 -2.36
CA GLY A 3 -11.67 -5.56 -1.84
C GLY A 3 -12.84 -6.06 -2.67
N THR A 4 -13.83 -6.62 -2.00
CA THR A 4 -15.05 -7.29 -2.47
C THR A 4 -15.47 -7.02 -3.92
N ASP A 5 -15.38 -8.04 -4.80
CA ASP A 5 -15.95 -7.99 -6.16
C ASP A 5 -17.48 -8.17 -6.10
N LEU A 6 -18.22 -7.16 -6.54
CA LEU A 6 -19.69 -7.16 -6.54
C LEU A 6 -20.29 -8.14 -7.57
N SER A 7 -19.50 -8.67 -8.51
CA SER A 7 -19.93 -9.70 -9.45
C SER A 7 -20.30 -11.02 -8.76
N GLU A 8 -19.82 -11.23 -7.53
CA GLU A 8 -20.15 -12.40 -6.70
C GLU A 8 -21.43 -12.20 -5.86
N LEU A 9 -22.06 -11.03 -5.90
CA LEU A 9 -23.24 -10.72 -5.10
C LEU A 9 -24.43 -11.60 -5.53
N ARG A 10 -24.99 -12.36 -4.57
CA ARG A 10 -26.16 -13.20 -4.79
C ARG A 10 -27.37 -12.75 -3.97
N VAL A 11 -28.46 -12.43 -4.64
CA VAL A 11 -29.76 -12.12 -4.02
C VAL A 11 -30.57 -13.39 -3.83
N ILE A 12 -30.92 -13.69 -2.58
CA ILE A 12 -31.71 -14.87 -2.20
C ILE A 12 -33.18 -14.55 -1.91
N SER A 13 -33.52 -13.27 -1.72
CA SER A 13 -34.90 -12.82 -1.54
C SER A 13 -35.68 -12.92 -2.84
N ARG A 14 -36.96 -13.28 -2.73
CA ARG A 14 -37.88 -13.29 -3.87
C ARG A 14 -38.49 -11.91 -4.08
N GLY A 15 -38.83 -11.59 -5.32
CA GLY A 15 -39.57 -10.36 -5.65
C GLY A 15 -38.77 -9.08 -5.60
N VAL A 16 -37.44 -9.15 -5.58
CA VAL A 16 -36.58 -7.95 -5.68
C VAL A 16 -36.74 -7.32 -7.06
N THR A 17 -37.04 -6.03 -7.06
CA THR A 17 -37.16 -5.22 -8.27
C THR A 17 -35.79 -4.81 -8.80
N ALA A 18 -35.74 -4.39 -10.07
CA ALA A 18 -34.51 -3.87 -10.67
C ALA A 18 -34.00 -2.62 -9.94
N ASP A 19 -34.91 -1.75 -9.49
CA ASP A 19 -34.57 -0.51 -8.79
C ASP A 19 -33.99 -0.78 -7.40
N GLU A 20 -34.58 -1.71 -6.65
CA GLU A 20 -34.04 -2.13 -5.35
C GLU A 20 -32.67 -2.77 -5.49
N LEU A 21 -32.48 -3.63 -6.50
CA LEU A 21 -31.17 -4.23 -6.78
C LEU A 21 -30.13 -3.14 -7.11
N ALA A 22 -30.49 -2.18 -7.98
CA ALA A 22 -29.61 -1.07 -8.34
C ALA A 22 -29.26 -0.21 -7.12
N ALA A 23 -30.23 0.09 -6.26
CA ALA A 23 -30.01 0.86 -5.04
C ALA A 23 -29.03 0.15 -4.09
N VAL A 24 -29.23 -1.15 -3.85
CA VAL A 24 -28.35 -1.94 -2.97
C VAL A 24 -26.94 -2.03 -3.55
N THR A 25 -26.80 -2.31 -4.85
CA THR A 25 -25.49 -2.36 -5.50
C THR A 25 -24.76 -1.01 -5.43
N ALA A 26 -25.47 0.10 -5.65
CA ALA A 26 -24.88 1.44 -5.54
C ALA A 26 -24.39 1.75 -4.12
N VAL A 27 -25.19 1.42 -3.09
CA VAL A 27 -24.82 1.63 -1.69
C VAL A 27 -23.60 0.78 -1.30
N LEU A 28 -23.59 -0.50 -1.67
CA LEU A 28 -22.46 -1.39 -1.39
C LEU A 28 -21.18 -0.95 -2.11
N GLY A 29 -21.30 -0.54 -3.38
CA GLY A 29 -20.17 0.02 -4.14
C GLY A 29 -19.59 1.26 -3.48
N ALA A 30 -20.43 2.22 -3.12
CA ALA A 30 -19.99 3.43 -2.43
C ALA A 30 -19.31 3.13 -1.08
N ALA A 31 -19.83 2.18 -0.30
CA ALA A 31 -19.23 1.78 0.97
C ALA A 31 -17.84 1.12 0.79
N ILE A 32 -17.67 0.30 -0.26
CA ILE A 32 -16.38 -0.32 -0.59
C ILE A 32 -15.35 0.76 -0.99
N GLU A 33 -15.75 1.71 -1.83
CA GLU A 33 -14.88 2.83 -2.23
C GLU A 33 -14.47 3.69 -1.05
N GLU A 34 -15.40 4.01 -0.15
CA GLU A 34 -15.14 4.76 1.08
C GLU A 34 -14.15 4.02 1.98
N GLU A 35 -14.32 2.72 2.18
CA GLU A 35 -13.41 1.90 2.98
C GLU A 35 -12.01 1.81 2.34
N ALA A 36 -11.95 1.67 1.02
CA ALA A 36 -10.68 1.70 0.28
C ALA A 36 -9.96 3.04 0.42
N ALA A 37 -10.70 4.15 0.46
CA ALA A 37 -10.15 5.50 0.68
C ALA A 37 -9.73 5.74 2.14
N ARG A 38 -10.46 5.17 3.11
CA ARG A 38 -10.15 5.28 4.54
C ARG A 38 -8.97 4.40 4.95
N SER A 39 -8.78 3.27 4.29
CA SER A 39 -7.67 2.37 4.58
C SER A 39 -6.35 3.11 4.31
N PRO A 40 -5.53 3.43 5.34
CA PRO A 40 -4.23 3.99 5.09
C PRO A 40 -3.47 2.92 4.31
N ARG A 41 -3.18 3.19 3.03
CA ARG A 41 -2.44 2.28 2.14
C ARG A 41 -1.30 1.72 2.97
N ARG A 42 -1.42 0.45 3.39
CA ARG A 42 -0.52 -0.13 4.39
C ARG A 42 0.87 0.10 3.85
N ALA A 43 1.63 0.99 4.49
CA ALA A 43 2.98 1.27 4.06
C ALA A 43 3.66 -0.08 4.00
N ALA A 44 4.19 -0.44 2.81
CA ALA A 44 4.81 -1.73 2.63
C ALA A 44 5.82 -1.89 3.76
N ALA A 45 5.73 -3.01 4.48
CA ALA A 45 6.66 -3.25 5.57
C ALA A 45 8.09 -3.09 5.02
N PRO A 46 9.01 -2.42 5.74
CA PRO A 46 10.37 -2.19 5.25
C PRO A 46 10.98 -3.52 4.80
N SER A 47 11.51 -3.55 3.58
CA SER A 47 12.13 -4.76 3.03
C SER A 47 13.33 -5.18 3.89
N ALA A 48 13.73 -6.45 3.81
CA ALA A 48 14.94 -6.92 4.51
C ALA A 48 16.18 -6.09 4.12
N TRP A 49 16.27 -5.66 2.86
CA TRP A 49 17.28 -4.72 2.37
C TRP A 49 17.17 -3.32 3.00
N SER A 50 15.97 -2.72 3.02
CA SER A 50 15.76 -1.41 3.66
C SER A 50 16.12 -1.42 5.15
N ARG A 51 15.82 -2.52 5.85
CA ARG A 51 16.21 -2.70 7.26
C ARG A 51 17.72 -2.88 7.46
N SER A 52 18.42 -3.43 6.47
CA SER A 52 19.87 -3.69 6.55
C SER A 52 20.73 -2.55 5.99
N GLN A 53 20.13 -1.52 5.39
CA GLN A 53 20.85 -0.34 4.94
C GLN A 53 21.54 0.34 6.13
N ARG A 54 22.87 0.21 6.19
CA ARG A 54 23.73 0.99 7.09
C ARG A 54 23.80 2.42 6.58
N ALA A 55 24.00 3.38 7.48
CA ALA A 55 24.27 4.77 7.10
C ALA A 55 25.45 4.82 6.11
N ILE A 56 25.32 5.65 5.06
CA ILE A 56 26.42 5.90 4.13
C ILE A 56 27.59 6.47 4.91
N ARG A 57 28.79 5.93 4.69
CA ARG A 57 30.00 6.43 5.34
C ARG A 57 30.21 7.90 4.93
N THR A 58 30.55 8.74 5.89
CA THR A 58 30.93 10.13 5.62
C THR A 58 32.26 10.19 4.86
N THR A 59 32.52 11.33 4.21
CA THR A 59 33.76 11.57 3.46
C THR A 59 34.98 11.34 4.35
N ILE A 60 35.92 10.50 3.89
CA ILE A 60 37.19 10.28 4.56
C ILE A 60 38.14 11.43 4.19
N VAL A 61 38.50 12.25 5.17
CA VAL A 61 39.47 13.36 5.00
C VAL A 61 40.88 12.85 5.26
N ALA A 62 41.78 12.99 4.28
CA ALA A 62 43.20 12.66 4.43
C ALA A 62 43.94 13.73 5.28
N GLY A 63 44.98 13.33 6.01
CA GLY A 63 45.77 14.24 6.84
C GLY A 63 46.70 13.54 7.83
N GLU A 64 47.46 14.32 8.61
CA GLU A 64 48.35 13.78 9.63
C GLU A 64 47.54 13.08 10.74
N GLY A 65 47.91 11.84 11.06
CA GLY A 65 47.12 10.96 11.93
C GLY A 65 45.88 10.32 11.28
N ARG A 66 45.66 10.54 9.96
CA ARG A 66 44.57 9.95 9.18
C ARG A 66 45.10 9.12 8.01
N TRP A 67 44.19 8.50 7.24
CA TRP A 67 44.56 7.70 6.07
C TRP A 67 45.38 8.55 5.10
N ARG A 68 46.57 8.05 4.72
CA ARG A 68 47.44 8.66 3.72
C ARG A 68 46.90 8.25 2.36
N GLY A 69 46.33 9.21 1.62
CA GLY A 69 45.79 8.95 0.28
C GLY A 69 46.87 8.46 -0.68
N PHE A 70 46.44 7.89 -1.81
CA PHE A 70 47.34 7.55 -2.91
C PHE A 70 47.49 8.77 -3.83
N SER A 71 48.73 9.24 -4.04
CA SER A 71 49.09 10.13 -5.14
C SER A 71 49.70 9.32 -6.29
N ALA A 72 49.41 9.69 -7.53
CA ALA A 72 50.03 9.13 -8.73
C ALA A 72 51.51 9.49 -8.83
#